data_AF-A0A8B6LZU8-F1
#
_entry.id   AF-A0A8B6LZU8-F1
#
_cell.length_a   1.000
_cell.length_b   1.000
_cell.length_c   1.000
_cell.angle_alpha   90.00
_cell.angle_beta   90.00
_cell.angle_gamma   90.00
#
_symmetry.space_group_name_H-M   'P 1'
#
loop_
_entity.id
_entity.type
_entity.pdbx_description
1 polymer ?
#
loop_
_entity_poly.entity_id
_entity_poly.type
_entity_poly.pdbx_seq_one_letter_code
_entity_poly.pdbx_strand_id
1 'polypeptide(L)'
;MMQTAERTAPTRSDTGILDSKALRSALACFATGVCVVTTQSPEKVDVGVTVNSFTSVSLSPPLILWSLAKSSSALEAFRQGEHFVVHVLAADQEHLSTRFASRGIDRFAGVPIQRNLEGVPVLDHSAARFECRVAHQYEGGDHLIFVGEVLRFQADAAQPLVFHGGGYTEVAAMPSPLPPGNREGCLVTTDLSYLIWRAFMQFRRRHYERRVGLGWSESDAYILQILAMDEGQTVSELAEAISFTGERCNPECIRNLVQRGLVEAECPVGPATCLKLTDISRCSVRELSALARTAEGELLGKMTATEGRRLKHVLGLMIESMCCNVEGASA
;
A
#
# COMPACT_ATOMS: atom_id res chain seq x y z
N MET A 1 2.23 -31.96 -23.98
CA MET A 1 0.96 -32.25 -23.27
C MET A 1 0.98 -31.42 -22.00
N MET A 2 0.26 -30.30 -21.99
CA MET A 2 0.29 -29.29 -20.92
C MET A 2 -0.69 -29.73 -19.83
N GLN A 3 -0.20 -30.12 -18.65
CA GLN A 3 -1.05 -30.35 -17.48
C GLN A 3 -1.36 -29.01 -16.82
N THR A 4 -2.60 -28.57 -16.97
CA THR A 4 -3.20 -27.46 -16.23
C THR A 4 -3.26 -27.84 -14.76
N ALA A 5 -2.55 -27.12 -13.90
CA ALA A 5 -2.72 -27.20 -12.46
C ALA A 5 -4.12 -26.67 -12.08
N GLU A 6 -4.99 -27.54 -11.60
CA GLU A 6 -6.27 -27.16 -11.01
C GLU A 6 -6.01 -26.26 -9.79
N ARG A 7 -6.39 -24.98 -9.88
CA ARG A 7 -6.52 -24.11 -8.70
C ARG A 7 -7.58 -24.73 -7.79
N THR A 8 -7.14 -25.34 -6.70
CA THR A 8 -8.03 -25.84 -5.66
C THR A 8 -8.76 -24.64 -5.05
N ALA A 9 -10.05 -24.53 -5.32
CA ALA A 9 -10.92 -23.56 -4.63
C ALA A 9 -10.87 -23.86 -3.13
N PRO A 10 -10.83 -22.85 -2.24
CA PRO A 10 -10.91 -23.10 -0.81
C PRO A 10 -12.24 -23.81 -0.50
N THR A 11 -12.12 -25.04 0.00
CA THR A 11 -13.21 -25.90 0.44
C THR A 11 -13.97 -25.18 1.56
N ARG A 12 -15.29 -25.03 1.39
CA ARG A 12 -16.20 -24.55 2.45
C ARG A 12 -15.92 -25.39 3.71
N SER A 13 -15.44 -24.77 4.79
CA SER A 13 -15.24 -25.47 6.06
C SER A 13 -16.60 -25.87 6.63
N ASP A 14 -16.75 -27.14 6.99
CA ASP A 14 -17.99 -27.78 7.49
C ASP A 14 -18.49 -27.24 8.86
N THR A 15 -17.87 -26.18 9.38
CA THR A 15 -18.30 -25.46 10.60
C THR A 15 -18.79 -24.03 10.34
N GLY A 16 -18.84 -23.56 9.09
CA GLY A 16 -19.49 -22.29 8.72
C GLY A 16 -18.85 -21.00 9.26
N ILE A 17 -17.79 -21.07 10.07
CA ILE A 17 -17.09 -19.90 10.63
C ILE A 17 -15.84 -19.63 9.80
N LEU A 18 -15.84 -18.54 9.04
CA LEU A 18 -14.66 -18.04 8.35
C LEU A 18 -13.66 -17.48 9.36
N ASP A 19 -12.37 -17.81 9.20
CA ASP A 19 -11.30 -17.18 9.98
C ASP A 19 -11.27 -15.67 9.69
N SER A 20 -11.60 -14.88 10.71
CA SER A 20 -11.66 -13.42 10.62
C SER A 20 -10.30 -12.79 10.30
N LYS A 21 -9.19 -13.42 10.72
CA LYS A 21 -7.84 -12.93 10.41
C LYS A 21 -7.50 -13.18 8.94
N ALA A 22 -7.80 -14.38 8.43
CA ALA A 22 -7.64 -14.70 7.02
C ALA A 22 -8.52 -13.80 6.14
N LEU A 23 -9.77 -13.57 6.52
CA LEU A 23 -10.68 -12.66 5.81
C LEU A 23 -10.13 -11.22 5.80
N ARG A 24 -9.66 -10.71 6.94
CA ARG A 24 -9.05 -9.37 7.01
C ARG A 24 -7.81 -9.26 6.12
N SER A 25 -6.98 -10.30 6.09
CA SER A 25 -5.79 -10.35 5.23
C SER A 25 -6.17 -10.34 3.75
N ALA A 26 -7.22 -11.07 3.37
CA ALA A 26 -7.74 -11.06 2.00
C ALA A 26 -8.35 -9.70 1.61
N LEU A 27 -9.07 -9.04 2.51
CA LEU A 27 -9.61 -7.70 2.30
C LEU A 27 -8.50 -6.64 2.16
N ALA A 28 -7.38 -6.82 2.85
CA ALA A 28 -6.22 -5.91 2.77
C ALA A 28 -5.52 -5.91 1.39
N CYS A 29 -5.83 -6.88 0.51
CA CYS A 29 -5.37 -6.89 -0.87
C CYS A 29 -6.04 -5.83 -1.75
N PHE A 30 -7.18 -5.27 -1.31
CA PHE A 30 -7.84 -4.17 -2.00
C PHE A 30 -7.26 -2.85 -1.49
N ALA A 31 -6.43 -2.21 -2.32
CA ALA A 31 -5.85 -0.91 -2.00
C ALA A 31 -6.93 0.18 -1.96
N THR A 32 -6.91 1.01 -0.93
CA THR A 32 -7.85 2.12 -0.77
C THR A 32 -7.13 3.41 -0.41
N GLY A 33 -7.75 4.55 -0.73
CA GLY A 33 -7.37 5.81 -0.10
C GLY A 33 -7.76 5.80 1.38
N VAL A 34 -7.11 6.65 2.18
CA VAL A 34 -7.46 6.87 3.58
C VAL A 34 -8.31 8.12 3.70
N CYS A 35 -9.40 8.04 4.46
CA CYS A 35 -10.27 9.17 4.71
C CYS A 35 -10.37 9.48 6.21
N VAL A 36 -10.52 10.75 6.56
CA VAL A 36 -11.10 11.15 7.86
C VAL A 36 -12.50 11.68 7.62
N VAL A 37 -13.48 11.05 8.26
CA VAL A 37 -14.86 11.53 8.26
C VAL A 37 -15.10 12.31 9.54
N THR A 38 -15.70 13.47 9.40
CA THR A 38 -15.99 14.38 10.51
C THR A 38 -17.48 14.72 10.54
N THR A 39 -17.99 14.98 11.73
CA THR A 39 -19.34 15.49 11.97
C THR A 39 -19.33 16.35 13.24
N GLN A 40 -20.47 16.95 13.55
CA GLN A 40 -20.73 17.57 14.83
C GLN A 40 -21.91 16.85 15.49
N SER A 41 -21.76 16.46 16.75
CA SER A 41 -22.85 15.85 17.51
C SER A 41 -23.96 16.87 17.80
N PRO A 42 -25.17 16.43 18.18
CA PRO A 42 -26.25 17.33 18.60
C PRO A 42 -25.86 18.28 19.74
N GLU A 43 -24.93 17.86 20.61
CA GLU A 43 -24.36 18.65 21.71
C GLU A 43 -23.25 19.62 21.26
N LYS A 44 -23.06 19.80 19.95
CA LYS A 44 -22.02 20.63 19.34
C LYS A 44 -20.59 20.17 19.63
N VAL A 45 -20.39 18.88 19.85
CA VAL A 45 -19.06 18.29 20.01
C VAL A 45 -18.54 17.83 18.66
N ASP A 46 -17.33 18.24 18.32
CA ASP A 46 -16.68 17.83 17.07
C ASP A 46 -16.23 16.37 17.17
N VAL A 47 -16.61 15.57 16.17
CA VAL A 47 -16.33 14.14 16.13
C VAL A 47 -15.69 13.78 14.79
N GLY A 48 -14.63 12.98 14.82
CA GLY A 48 -13.95 12.53 13.61
C GLY A 48 -13.43 11.11 13.75
N VAL A 49 -13.36 10.40 12.63
CA VAL A 49 -12.90 9.01 12.57
C VAL A 49 -12.15 8.74 11.26
N THR A 50 -11.04 8.02 11.35
CA THR A 50 -10.33 7.51 10.18
C THR A 50 -11.06 6.28 9.62
N VAL A 51 -11.30 6.26 8.32
CA VAL A 51 -11.93 5.15 7.60
C VAL A 51 -11.21 4.91 6.28
N ASN A 52 -11.22 3.68 5.82
CA ASN A 52 -10.76 3.30 4.48
C ASN A 52 -11.84 2.50 3.73
N SER A 53 -13.09 2.56 4.21
CA SER A 53 -14.29 1.93 3.65
C SER A 53 -15.06 2.86 2.70
N PHE A 54 -14.52 4.05 2.40
CA PHE A 54 -15.13 5.04 1.51
C PHE A 54 -15.24 4.52 0.08
N THR A 55 -16.35 4.79 -0.60
CA THR A 55 -16.57 4.46 -2.02
C THR A 55 -17.59 5.41 -2.66
N SER A 56 -17.41 5.76 -3.93
CA SER A 56 -18.41 6.48 -4.73
C SER A 56 -19.56 5.57 -5.13
N VAL A 57 -20.81 6.05 -5.04
CA VAL A 57 -22.01 5.26 -5.34
C VAL A 57 -22.69 5.71 -6.62
N SER A 58 -22.91 7.01 -6.79
CA SER A 58 -23.66 7.58 -7.92
C SER A 58 -23.16 8.97 -8.27
N LEU A 59 -23.25 9.34 -9.54
CA LEU A 59 -22.96 10.71 -10.00
C LEU A 59 -24.23 11.57 -10.06
N SER A 60 -25.41 10.98 -10.24
CA SER A 60 -26.69 11.70 -10.30
C SER A 60 -27.83 10.84 -9.74
N PRO A 61 -28.31 11.10 -8.51
CA PRO A 61 -27.79 12.11 -7.57
C PRO A 61 -26.36 11.78 -7.12
N PRO A 62 -25.54 12.77 -6.71
CA PRO A 62 -24.16 12.55 -6.31
C PRO A 62 -24.10 11.88 -4.94
N LEU A 63 -23.87 10.56 -4.91
CA LEU A 63 -23.86 9.75 -3.69
C LEU A 63 -22.49 9.12 -3.45
N ILE A 64 -22.10 9.09 -2.19
CA ILE A 64 -20.95 8.34 -1.67
C ILE A 64 -21.39 7.46 -0.51
N LEU A 65 -20.59 6.46 -0.15
CA LEU A 65 -20.80 5.66 1.06
C LEU A 65 -19.51 5.43 1.83
N TRP A 66 -19.68 5.08 3.11
CA TRP A 66 -18.63 4.58 3.98
C TRP A 66 -19.27 3.80 5.14
N SER A 67 -18.46 3.03 5.87
CA SER A 67 -18.94 2.16 6.95
C SER A 67 -18.24 2.47 8.27
N LEU A 68 -19.00 2.52 9.36
CA LEU A 68 -18.52 2.74 10.73
C LEU A 68 -18.81 1.54 11.60
N ALA A 69 -17.81 1.06 12.34
CA ALA A 69 -18.00 -0.04 13.29
C ALA A 69 -19.03 0.35 14.36
N LYS A 70 -19.96 -0.55 14.68
CA LYS A 70 -20.96 -0.34 15.75
C LYS A 70 -20.34 -0.21 17.14
N SER A 71 -19.10 -0.66 17.31
CA SER A 71 -18.32 -0.51 18.54
C SER A 71 -17.59 0.85 18.65
N SER A 72 -17.68 1.70 17.62
CA SER A 72 -17.03 3.02 17.62
C SER A 72 -17.70 3.96 18.61
N SER A 73 -16.90 4.66 19.42
CA SER A 73 -17.38 5.73 20.30
C SER A 73 -17.99 6.91 19.53
N ALA A 74 -17.71 7.01 18.22
CA ALA A 74 -18.26 8.05 17.35
C ALA A 74 -19.64 7.68 16.76
N LEU A 75 -20.12 6.45 16.93
CA LEU A 75 -21.30 5.94 16.23
C LEU A 75 -22.52 6.83 16.43
N GLU A 76 -22.84 7.18 17.68
CA GLU A 76 -24.05 7.95 17.98
C GLU A 76 -24.02 9.36 17.38
N ALA A 77 -22.85 10.00 17.32
CA ALA A 77 -22.70 11.32 16.72
C ALA A 77 -23.02 11.28 15.20
N PHE A 78 -22.54 10.25 14.49
CA PHE A 78 -22.87 10.09 13.07
C PHE A 78 -24.29 9.57 12.83
N ARG A 79 -24.80 8.70 13.71
CA ARG A 79 -26.16 8.14 13.60
C ARG A 79 -27.23 9.22 13.73
N GLN A 80 -27.01 10.17 14.63
CA GLN A 80 -27.92 11.28 14.92
C GLN A 80 -27.59 12.54 14.08
N GLY A 81 -26.37 12.66 13.58
CA GLY A 81 -25.92 13.79 12.76
C GLY A 81 -26.54 13.81 11.37
N GLU A 82 -26.87 15.01 10.89
CA GLU A 82 -27.45 15.22 9.56
C GLU A 82 -26.40 15.45 8.48
N HIS A 83 -25.23 15.98 8.85
CA HIS A 83 -24.17 16.37 7.94
C HIS A 83 -22.83 15.81 8.37
N PHE A 84 -21.99 15.49 7.39
CA PHE A 84 -20.63 15.04 7.62
C PHE A 84 -19.71 15.49 6.48
N VAL A 85 -18.42 15.59 6.76
CA VAL A 85 -17.40 15.90 5.74
C VAL A 85 -16.41 14.75 5.65
N VAL A 86 -16.21 14.23 4.44
CA VAL A 86 -15.20 13.22 4.12
C VAL A 86 -13.97 13.93 3.58
N HIS A 87 -12.82 13.72 4.22
CA HIS A 87 -11.53 14.23 3.78
C HIS A 87 -10.69 13.06 3.27
N VAL A 88 -10.44 12.99 1.96
CA VAL A 88 -9.49 12.04 1.38
C VAL A 88 -8.08 12.59 1.68
N LEU A 89 -7.35 11.91 2.56
CA LEU A 89 -6.09 12.42 3.07
C LEU A 89 -5.00 12.46 1.99
N ALA A 90 -4.15 13.48 2.04
CA ALA A 90 -2.94 13.56 1.24
C ALA A 90 -1.81 12.70 1.84
N ALA A 91 -0.81 12.34 1.03
CA ALA A 91 0.26 11.41 1.39
C ALA A 91 1.07 11.85 2.63
N ASP A 92 1.18 13.15 2.90
CA ASP A 92 1.84 13.74 4.07
C ASP A 92 0.98 13.77 5.34
N GLN A 93 -0.28 13.32 5.26
CA GLN A 93 -1.25 13.36 6.36
C GLN A 93 -1.41 12.03 7.12
N GLU A 94 -0.37 11.17 7.11
CA GLU A 94 -0.34 9.94 7.93
C GLU A 94 -0.64 10.24 9.41
N HIS A 95 -0.09 11.33 9.93
CA HIS A 95 -0.30 11.77 11.32
C HIS A 95 -1.77 12.02 11.66
N LEU A 96 -2.58 12.56 10.74
CA LEU A 96 -4.02 12.73 10.92
C LEU A 96 -4.73 11.38 10.91
N SER A 97 -4.38 10.51 9.96
CA SER A 97 -4.92 9.15 9.89
C SER A 97 -4.72 8.41 11.22
N THR A 98 -3.51 8.40 11.79
CA THR A 98 -3.22 7.74 13.07
C THR A 98 -3.98 8.39 14.23
N ARG A 99 -4.01 9.73 14.28
CA ARG A 99 -4.72 10.49 15.33
C ARG A 99 -6.21 10.18 15.34
N PHE A 100 -6.87 10.26 14.19
CA PHE A 100 -8.32 10.04 14.08
C PHE A 100 -8.74 8.55 14.15
N ALA A 101 -7.79 7.62 14.07
CA ALA A 101 -7.99 6.20 14.37
C ALA A 101 -7.82 5.86 15.87
N SER A 102 -7.14 6.71 16.63
CA SER A 102 -6.79 6.46 18.03
C SER A 102 -7.99 6.58 18.98
N ARG A 103 -7.94 5.85 20.11
CA ARG A 103 -8.99 5.84 21.14
C ARG A 103 -8.52 6.59 22.40
N GLY A 104 -9.44 7.21 23.12
CA GLY A 104 -9.17 7.82 24.43
C GLY A 104 -8.37 9.13 24.40
N ILE A 105 -8.28 9.78 23.24
CA ILE A 105 -7.61 11.08 23.08
C ILE A 105 -8.59 12.12 22.53
N ASP A 106 -8.29 13.39 22.76
CA ASP A 106 -8.89 14.47 21.99
C ASP A 106 -8.27 14.50 20.58
N ARG A 107 -9.04 14.07 19.58
CA ARG A 107 -8.58 13.93 18.19
C ARG A 107 -8.44 15.29 17.47
N PHE A 108 -9.08 16.34 17.98
CA PHE A 108 -9.04 17.67 17.38
C PHE A 108 -8.06 18.62 18.09
N ALA A 109 -7.55 18.24 19.27
CA ALA A 109 -6.54 19.02 19.99
C ALA A 109 -5.35 19.41 19.09
N GLY A 110 -5.17 20.71 18.88
CA GLY A 110 -4.08 21.27 18.07
C GLY A 110 -4.17 20.98 16.57
N VAL A 111 -5.31 20.50 16.07
CA VAL A 111 -5.58 20.36 14.63
C VAL A 111 -6.23 21.65 14.14
N PRO A 112 -5.64 22.36 13.15
CA PRO A 112 -6.32 23.47 12.50
C PRO A 112 -7.60 22.98 11.83
N ILE A 113 -8.72 23.63 12.15
CA ILE A 113 -10.01 23.34 11.55
C ILE A 113 -10.68 24.61 11.07
N GLN A 114 -11.38 24.48 9.95
CA GLN A 114 -12.41 25.42 9.52
C GLN A 114 -13.79 24.84 9.86
N ARG A 115 -14.86 25.60 9.67
CA ARG A 115 -16.23 25.09 9.74
C ARG A 115 -16.92 25.35 8.41
N ASN A 116 -17.65 24.36 7.92
CA ASN A 116 -18.49 24.56 6.74
C ASN A 116 -19.81 25.26 7.09
N LEU A 117 -20.71 25.41 6.12
CA LEU A 117 -21.98 26.12 6.29
C LEU A 117 -22.92 25.45 7.31
N GLU A 118 -22.80 24.13 7.51
CA GLU A 118 -23.60 23.38 8.48
C GLU A 118 -22.87 23.22 9.83
N GLY A 119 -21.74 23.90 10.02
CA GLY A 119 -20.99 23.92 11.27
C GLY A 119 -20.09 22.69 11.49
N VAL A 120 -20.00 21.79 10.52
CA VAL A 120 -19.15 20.59 10.58
C VAL A 120 -17.67 21.01 10.47
N PRO A 121 -16.78 20.48 11.33
CA PRO A 121 -15.35 20.77 11.25
C PRO A 121 -14.75 20.25 9.94
N VAL A 122 -13.96 21.10 9.27
CA VAL A 122 -13.26 20.81 8.02
C VAL A 122 -11.76 20.84 8.28
N LEU A 123 -11.06 19.78 7.90
CA LEU A 123 -9.61 19.67 7.98
C LEU A 123 -8.97 20.34 6.76
N ASP A 124 -7.83 21.00 6.96
CA ASP A 124 -7.08 21.63 5.88
C ASP A 124 -6.29 20.60 5.05
N HIS A 125 -5.99 20.98 3.79
CA HIS A 125 -5.01 20.31 2.92
C HIS A 125 -5.26 18.82 2.60
N SER A 126 -6.51 18.42 2.36
CA SER A 126 -6.83 17.06 1.90
C SER A 126 -6.72 16.94 0.37
N ALA A 127 -6.39 15.74 -0.15
CA ALA A 127 -6.35 15.50 -1.60
C ALA A 127 -7.73 15.71 -2.27
N ALA A 128 -8.80 15.40 -1.54
CA ALA A 128 -10.14 15.83 -1.87
C ALA A 128 -10.98 15.98 -0.60
N ARG A 129 -12.08 16.75 -0.66
CA ARG A 129 -13.11 16.78 0.37
C ARG A 129 -14.50 16.75 -0.22
N PHE A 130 -15.42 16.12 0.50
CA PHE A 130 -16.83 16.02 0.16
C PHE A 130 -17.66 16.40 1.38
N GLU A 131 -18.45 17.46 1.25
CA GLU A 131 -19.40 17.90 2.26
C GLU A 131 -20.76 17.28 1.93
N CYS A 132 -21.28 16.50 2.86
CA CYS A 132 -22.37 15.59 2.61
C CYS A 132 -23.52 15.79 3.61
N ARG A 133 -24.74 15.56 3.14
CA ARG A 133 -25.90 15.29 3.99
C ARG A 133 -26.15 13.80 4.04
N VAL A 134 -26.51 13.26 5.20
CA VAL A 134 -26.89 11.85 5.33
C VAL A 134 -28.17 11.61 4.53
N ALA A 135 -28.09 10.74 3.52
CA ALA A 135 -29.22 10.32 2.72
C ALA A 135 -29.86 9.06 3.29
N HIS A 136 -29.04 8.04 3.60
CA HIS A 136 -29.51 6.77 4.14
C HIS A 136 -28.50 6.15 5.12
N GLN A 137 -29.00 5.30 6.01
CA GLN A 137 -28.21 4.46 6.91
C GLN A 137 -28.69 3.01 6.75
N TYR A 138 -27.76 2.05 6.63
CA TYR A 138 -28.08 0.64 6.45
C TYR A 138 -27.29 -0.24 7.41
N GLU A 139 -27.94 -1.30 7.88
CA GLU A 139 -27.30 -2.37 8.64
C GLU A 139 -26.28 -3.13 7.77
N GLY A 140 -25.03 -3.24 8.24
CA GLY A 140 -23.92 -3.88 7.54
C GLY A 140 -23.15 -4.87 8.41
N GLY A 141 -23.87 -5.74 9.13
CA GLY A 141 -23.25 -6.70 10.06
C GLY A 141 -22.76 -6.02 11.34
N ASP A 142 -21.45 -6.02 11.58
CA ASP A 142 -20.81 -5.34 12.71
C ASP A 142 -20.56 -3.83 12.45
N HIS A 143 -20.93 -3.35 11.27
CA HIS A 143 -20.87 -1.94 10.87
C HIS A 143 -22.26 -1.37 10.55
N LEU A 144 -22.36 -0.04 10.60
CA LEU A 144 -23.43 0.74 9.99
C LEU A 144 -22.88 1.41 8.73
N ILE A 145 -23.61 1.31 7.62
CA ILE A 145 -23.25 1.88 6.33
C ILE A 145 -23.97 3.23 6.21
N PHE A 146 -23.21 4.30 6.00
CA PHE A 146 -23.72 5.64 5.74
C PHE A 146 -23.66 5.93 4.26
N VAL A 147 -24.79 6.32 3.66
CA VAL A 147 -24.86 6.89 2.31
C VAL A 147 -25.08 8.38 2.44
N GLY A 148 -24.17 9.16 1.87
CA GLY A 148 -24.24 10.63 1.86
C GLY A 148 -24.51 11.17 0.47
N GLU A 149 -25.40 12.16 0.40
CA GLU A 149 -25.53 13.03 -0.78
C GLU A 149 -24.51 14.16 -0.69
N VAL A 150 -23.67 14.28 -1.73
CA VAL A 150 -22.64 15.30 -1.80
C VAL A 150 -23.28 16.64 -2.15
N LEU A 151 -23.15 17.60 -1.25
CA LEU A 151 -23.64 18.97 -1.43
C LEU A 151 -22.57 19.86 -2.07
N ARG A 152 -21.31 19.68 -1.65
CA ARG A 152 -20.14 20.44 -2.12
C ARG A 152 -18.91 19.54 -2.12
N PHE A 153 -17.97 19.79 -3.02
CA PHE A 153 -16.70 19.07 -3.05
C PHE A 153 -15.56 19.98 -3.51
N GLN A 154 -14.35 19.66 -3.10
CA GLN A 154 -13.10 20.24 -3.62
C GLN A 154 -12.12 19.10 -3.85
N ALA A 155 -11.30 19.22 -4.90
CA ALA A 155 -10.17 18.34 -5.16
C ALA A 155 -8.92 19.21 -5.32
N ASP A 156 -7.86 18.83 -4.64
CA ASP A 156 -6.56 19.49 -4.70
C ASP A 156 -5.56 18.60 -5.44
N ALA A 157 -4.53 19.19 -6.03
CA ALA A 157 -3.50 18.46 -6.79
C ALA A 157 -2.47 17.73 -5.89
N ALA A 158 -2.92 17.16 -4.76
CA ALA A 158 -2.09 16.42 -3.83
C ALA A 158 -2.18 14.90 -4.11
N GLN A 159 -1.07 14.19 -3.92
CA GLN A 159 -1.08 12.72 -3.98
C GLN A 159 -1.85 12.17 -2.76
N PRO A 160 -2.75 11.19 -2.93
CA PRO A 160 -3.52 10.66 -1.82
C PRO A 160 -2.70 9.70 -0.97
N LEU A 161 -2.98 9.66 0.34
CA LEU A 161 -2.50 8.61 1.23
C LEU A 161 -3.22 7.30 0.90
N VAL A 162 -2.45 6.25 0.63
CA VAL A 162 -3.00 4.92 0.31
C VAL A 162 -2.74 3.96 1.46
N PHE A 163 -3.71 3.07 1.71
CA PHE A 163 -3.58 1.96 2.62
C PHE A 163 -3.73 0.64 1.86
N HIS A 164 -2.72 -0.23 1.97
CA HIS A 164 -2.67 -1.52 1.30
C HIS A 164 -1.85 -2.52 2.13
N GLY A 165 -2.26 -3.78 2.18
CA GLY A 165 -1.51 -4.83 2.87
C GLY A 165 -1.31 -4.61 4.38
N GLY A 166 -2.13 -3.75 5.01
CA GLY A 166 -2.03 -3.42 6.44
C GLY A 166 -1.12 -2.23 6.76
N GLY A 167 -0.67 -1.46 5.76
CA GLY A 167 0.16 -0.28 5.97
C GLY A 167 -0.09 0.85 4.97
N TYR A 168 0.43 2.04 5.28
CA TYR A 168 0.50 3.17 4.35
C TYR A 168 1.49 2.92 3.22
N THR A 169 1.14 3.41 2.03
CA THR A 169 1.93 3.37 0.80
C THR A 169 1.58 4.60 -0.07
N GLU A 170 2.35 4.81 -1.14
CA GLU A 170 2.17 5.93 -2.07
C GLU A 170 1.62 5.46 -3.42
N VAL A 171 0.91 6.35 -4.12
CA VAL A 171 0.50 6.10 -5.50
C VAL A 171 1.68 6.34 -6.42
N ALA A 172 2.20 5.27 -7.02
CA ALA A 172 3.09 5.40 -8.16
C ALA A 172 2.28 5.47 -9.46
N ALA A 173 2.58 6.44 -10.31
CA ALA A 173 2.03 6.49 -11.65
C ALA A 173 2.43 5.21 -12.42
N MET A 174 1.44 4.46 -12.90
CA MET A 174 1.72 3.35 -13.80
C MET A 174 2.35 3.90 -15.09
N PRO A 175 3.49 3.36 -15.55
CA PRO A 175 4.05 3.77 -16.83
C PRO A 175 3.03 3.51 -17.95
N SER A 176 2.60 4.57 -18.62
CA SER A 176 1.83 4.43 -19.87
C SER A 176 2.70 3.76 -20.95
N PRO A 177 2.16 2.84 -21.77
CA PRO A 177 2.83 2.39 -22.97
C PRO A 177 3.20 3.61 -23.83
N LEU A 178 4.40 3.62 -24.39
CA LEU A 178 4.81 4.67 -25.32
C LEU A 178 3.78 4.80 -26.46
N PRO A 179 3.33 6.01 -26.83
CA PRO A 179 2.88 6.22 -28.19
C PRO A 179 4.07 5.88 -29.12
N PRO A 180 3.84 5.16 -30.24
CA PRO A 180 4.91 4.88 -31.18
C PRO A 180 5.47 6.20 -31.73
N GLY A 181 6.76 6.46 -31.51
CA GLY A 181 7.48 7.53 -32.19
C GLY A 181 8.24 8.47 -31.27
N ASN A 182 9.52 8.57 -31.55
CA ASN A 182 10.41 9.63 -31.11
C ASN A 182 9.81 10.98 -31.58
N ARG A 183 9.22 11.77 -30.68
CA ARG A 183 8.99 13.20 -30.95
C ARG A 183 10.22 13.93 -30.44
N GLU A 184 11.14 14.24 -31.36
CA GLU A 184 12.20 15.21 -31.13
C GLU A 184 11.59 16.45 -30.46
N GLY A 185 12.13 16.86 -29.30
CA GLY A 185 11.69 18.05 -28.57
C GLY A 185 10.91 17.82 -27.26
N CYS A 186 10.71 16.59 -26.79
CA CYS A 186 10.10 16.36 -25.47
C CYS A 186 11.16 16.46 -24.35
N LEU A 187 11.09 17.52 -23.53
CA LEU A 187 12.04 17.83 -22.45
C LEU A 187 12.17 16.76 -21.34
N VAL A 188 11.27 15.77 -21.28
CA VAL A 188 11.17 14.80 -20.17
C VAL A 188 11.76 13.41 -20.53
N THR A 189 12.06 13.12 -21.80
CA THR A 189 12.38 11.74 -22.23
C THR A 189 13.85 11.35 -22.09
N THR A 190 14.74 12.28 -21.70
CA THR A 190 16.19 12.05 -21.57
C THR A 190 16.72 12.24 -20.15
N ASP A 191 15.85 12.59 -19.19
CA ASP A 191 16.29 12.76 -17.81
C ASP A 191 16.79 11.42 -17.22
N LEU A 192 17.92 11.48 -16.50
CA LEU A 192 18.59 10.29 -16.00
C LEU A 192 17.72 9.53 -15.00
N SER A 193 16.95 10.24 -14.16
CA SER A 193 16.05 9.60 -13.19
C SER A 193 14.95 8.81 -13.90
N TYR A 194 14.39 9.40 -14.98
CA TYR A 194 13.39 8.75 -15.81
C TYR A 194 13.96 7.53 -16.53
N LEU A 195 15.14 7.64 -17.14
CA LEU A 195 15.77 6.52 -17.86
C LEU A 195 16.09 5.36 -16.93
N ILE A 196 16.58 5.62 -15.72
CA ILE A 196 16.87 4.59 -14.71
C ILE A 196 15.60 3.90 -14.25
N TRP A 197 14.58 4.67 -13.86
CA TRP A 197 13.29 4.12 -13.44
C TRP A 197 12.66 3.28 -14.57
N ARG A 198 12.69 3.77 -15.81
CA ARG A 198 12.19 3.06 -16.99
C ARG A 198 12.93 1.75 -17.23
N ALA A 199 14.27 1.76 -17.19
CA ALA A 199 15.09 0.58 -17.37
C ALA A 199 14.81 -0.46 -16.28
N PHE A 200 14.74 -0.03 -15.03
CA PHE A 200 14.39 -0.87 -13.88
C PHE A 200 13.01 -1.53 -14.06
N MET A 201 11.98 -0.75 -14.39
CA MET A 201 10.61 -1.27 -14.58
C MET A 201 10.52 -2.30 -15.71
N GLN A 202 11.19 -2.07 -16.83
CA GLN A 202 11.21 -3.03 -17.96
C GLN A 202 11.99 -4.30 -17.62
N PHE A 203 13.09 -4.18 -16.89
CA PHE A 203 13.86 -5.32 -16.41
C PHE A 203 13.03 -6.16 -15.43
N ARG A 204 12.35 -5.51 -14.47
CA ARG A 204 11.48 -6.16 -13.48
C ARG A 204 10.31 -6.91 -14.11
N ARG A 205 9.71 -6.37 -15.19
CA ARG A 205 8.59 -7.00 -15.89
C ARG A 205 8.89 -8.45 -16.32
N ARG A 206 10.14 -8.77 -16.68
CA ARG A 206 10.51 -10.10 -17.19
C ARG A 206 10.39 -11.24 -16.18
N HIS A 207 10.43 -10.93 -14.87
CA HIS A 207 10.23 -11.92 -13.81
C HIS A 207 9.00 -11.62 -12.94
N TYR A 208 8.31 -10.49 -13.18
CA TYR A 208 7.08 -10.11 -12.52
C TYR A 208 5.98 -11.19 -12.66
N GLU A 209 5.72 -11.64 -13.90
CA GLU A 209 4.66 -12.64 -14.16
C GLU A 209 4.94 -13.96 -13.44
N ARG A 210 6.21 -14.39 -13.38
CA ARG A 210 6.60 -15.59 -12.65
C ARG A 210 6.44 -15.42 -11.14
N ARG A 211 6.86 -14.27 -10.59
CA ARG A 211 6.68 -13.93 -9.17
C ARG A 211 5.20 -13.98 -8.76
N VAL A 212 4.34 -13.36 -9.57
CA VAL A 212 2.87 -13.39 -9.36
C VAL A 212 2.33 -14.80 -9.48
N GLY A 213 2.82 -15.61 -10.42
CA GLY A 213 2.46 -17.03 -10.55
C GLY A 213 2.84 -17.90 -9.35
N LEU A 214 3.87 -17.51 -8.59
CA LEU A 214 4.25 -18.14 -7.31
C LEU A 214 3.41 -17.62 -6.13
N GLY A 215 2.52 -16.65 -6.37
CA GLY A 215 1.72 -16.00 -5.34
C GLY A 215 2.53 -15.10 -4.41
N TRP A 216 3.72 -14.65 -4.81
CA TRP A 216 4.62 -13.84 -3.98
C TRP A 216 4.28 -12.37 -4.11
N SER A 217 4.17 -11.66 -2.98
CA SER A 217 4.16 -10.19 -2.94
C SER A 217 5.53 -9.60 -3.34
N GLU A 218 5.65 -8.28 -3.49
CA GLU A 218 6.98 -7.63 -3.67
C GLU A 218 7.84 -7.82 -2.41
N SER A 219 7.26 -7.55 -1.22
CA SER A 219 7.87 -7.87 0.09
C SER A 219 8.40 -9.31 0.18
N ASP A 220 7.58 -10.31 -0.21
CA ASP A 220 7.99 -11.72 -0.18
C ASP A 220 9.23 -11.95 -1.04
N ALA A 221 9.26 -11.35 -2.25
CA ALA A 221 10.37 -11.54 -3.16
C ALA A 221 11.67 -10.91 -2.67
N TYR A 222 11.63 -9.72 -2.06
CA TYR A 222 12.82 -9.10 -1.47
C TYR A 222 13.34 -9.90 -0.29
N ILE A 223 12.46 -10.30 0.64
CA ILE A 223 12.83 -11.12 1.81
C ILE A 223 13.50 -12.41 1.36
N LEU A 224 12.89 -13.15 0.43
CA LEU A 224 13.40 -14.45 -0.02
C LEU A 224 14.69 -14.31 -0.86
N GLN A 225 14.84 -13.24 -1.64
CA GLN A 225 16.07 -13.00 -2.41
C GLN A 225 17.24 -12.64 -1.50
N ILE A 226 17.04 -11.77 -0.52
CA ILE A 226 18.10 -11.39 0.43
C ILE A 226 18.49 -12.58 1.31
N LEU A 227 17.52 -13.35 1.80
CA LEU A 227 17.79 -14.59 2.53
C LEU A 227 18.55 -15.63 1.70
N ALA A 228 18.38 -15.62 0.37
CA ALA A 228 19.15 -16.51 -0.50
C ALA A 228 20.62 -16.06 -0.67
N MET A 229 20.93 -14.81 -0.36
CA MET A 229 22.30 -14.27 -0.36
C MET A 229 23.01 -14.57 0.96
N ASP A 230 22.28 -14.48 2.09
CA ASP A 230 22.79 -14.73 3.43
C ASP A 230 21.71 -15.38 4.32
N GLU A 231 21.86 -16.68 4.61
CA GLU A 231 20.90 -17.41 5.44
C GLU A 231 21.21 -17.22 6.93
N GLY A 232 20.17 -17.07 7.75
CA GLY A 232 20.31 -16.87 9.20
C GLY A 232 20.16 -15.42 9.65
N GLN A 233 19.89 -14.49 8.74
CA GLN A 233 19.51 -13.13 9.09
C GLN A 233 18.24 -13.10 9.95
N THR A 234 18.22 -12.15 10.88
CA THR A 234 17.08 -11.88 11.74
C THR A 234 16.00 -11.09 11.02
N VAL A 235 14.77 -11.12 11.54
CA VAL A 235 13.66 -10.31 11.02
C VAL A 235 14.01 -8.82 10.98
N SER A 236 14.73 -8.32 11.99
CA SER A 236 15.15 -6.91 12.07
C SER A 236 16.18 -6.55 10.99
N GLU A 237 17.20 -7.38 10.81
CA GLU A 237 18.23 -7.16 9.78
C GLU A 237 17.62 -7.19 8.37
N LEU A 238 16.69 -8.10 8.12
CA LEU A 238 15.96 -8.16 6.85
C LEU A 238 15.08 -6.93 6.63
N ALA A 239 14.40 -6.43 7.68
CA ALA A 239 13.60 -5.23 7.60
C ALA A 239 14.42 -3.99 7.27
N GLU A 240 15.61 -3.89 7.87
CA GLU A 240 16.58 -2.84 7.53
C GLU A 240 17.07 -2.98 6.09
N ALA A 241 17.45 -4.20 5.68
CA ALA A 241 17.98 -4.47 4.35
C ALA A 241 16.99 -4.18 3.22
N ILE A 242 15.68 -4.33 3.43
CA ILE A 242 14.66 -4.00 2.42
C ILE A 242 14.06 -2.61 2.57
N SER A 243 14.43 -1.84 3.60
CA SER A 243 13.79 -0.56 3.91
C SER A 243 13.79 0.43 2.73
N PHE A 244 14.87 0.44 1.93
CA PHE A 244 15.01 1.29 0.74
C PHE A 244 13.98 0.99 -0.37
N THR A 245 13.36 -0.19 -0.34
CA THR A 245 12.35 -0.61 -1.33
C THR A 245 10.97 -0.04 -1.04
N GLY A 246 10.74 0.48 0.17
CA GLY A 246 9.41 0.88 0.66
C GLY A 246 8.51 -0.30 1.09
N GLU A 247 8.97 -1.55 0.93
CA GLU A 247 8.26 -2.75 1.35
C GLU A 247 8.48 -3.07 2.84
N ARG A 248 7.53 -3.80 3.45
CA ARG A 248 7.56 -4.07 4.91
C ARG A 248 8.00 -5.50 5.19
N CYS A 249 8.95 -5.66 6.12
CA CYS A 249 9.24 -6.92 6.78
C CYS A 249 8.91 -6.78 8.27
N ASN A 250 7.94 -7.55 8.75
CA ASN A 250 7.57 -7.58 10.16
C ASN A 250 7.22 -9.02 10.58
N PRO A 251 7.06 -9.30 11.89
CA PRO A 251 6.75 -10.65 12.37
C PRO A 251 5.48 -11.26 11.78
N GLU A 252 4.51 -10.46 11.32
CA GLU A 252 3.31 -10.97 10.64
C GLU A 252 3.60 -11.43 9.21
N CYS A 253 4.37 -10.65 8.44
CA CYS A 253 4.85 -11.05 7.12
C CYS A 253 5.60 -12.38 7.20
N ILE A 254 6.49 -12.52 8.19
CA ILE A 254 7.26 -13.76 8.39
C ILE A 254 6.36 -14.93 8.78
N ARG A 255 5.40 -14.74 9.67
CA ARG A 255 4.42 -15.79 9.98
C ARG A 255 3.65 -16.26 8.75
N ASN A 256 3.30 -15.35 7.83
CA ASN A 256 2.66 -15.70 6.56
C ASN A 256 3.57 -16.56 5.67
N LEU A 257 4.86 -16.19 5.55
CA LEU A 257 5.86 -16.96 4.81
C LEU A 257 6.08 -18.36 5.41
N VAL A 258 6.15 -18.47 6.74
CA VAL A 258 6.24 -19.75 7.45
C VAL A 258 5.01 -20.62 7.20
N GLN A 259 3.81 -20.03 7.29
CA GLN A 259 2.54 -20.72 7.04
C GLN A 259 2.44 -21.26 5.61
N ARG A 260 3.04 -20.55 4.64
CA ARG A 260 3.11 -20.97 3.22
C ARG A 260 4.27 -21.93 2.94
N GLY A 261 5.04 -22.32 3.95
CA GLY A 261 6.18 -23.22 3.81
C GLY A 261 7.33 -22.64 3.00
N LEU A 262 7.48 -21.30 2.98
CA LEU A 262 8.53 -20.61 2.24
C LEU A 262 9.76 -20.31 3.11
N VAL A 263 9.58 -20.21 4.43
CA VAL A 263 10.65 -19.90 5.39
C VAL A 263 10.49 -20.78 6.62
N GLU A 264 11.60 -21.19 7.22
CA GLU A 264 11.71 -21.81 8.53
C GLU A 264 12.14 -20.76 9.56
N ALA A 265 11.44 -20.72 10.69
CA ALA A 265 11.69 -19.77 11.77
C ALA A 265 11.36 -20.41 13.12
N GLU A 266 12.11 -20.05 14.17
CA GLU A 266 11.80 -20.47 15.54
C GLU A 266 10.59 -19.71 16.10
N CYS A 267 9.69 -20.42 16.76
CA CYS A 267 8.51 -19.84 17.40
C CYS A 267 8.79 -19.50 18.88
N PRO A 268 8.36 -18.33 19.38
CA PRO A 268 7.59 -17.30 18.67
C PRO A 268 8.44 -16.42 17.75
N VAL A 269 7.90 -16.05 16.58
CA VAL A 269 8.56 -15.14 15.64
C VAL A 269 8.60 -13.73 16.23
N GLY A 270 9.81 -13.25 16.52
CA GLY A 270 10.12 -11.91 16.98
C GLY A 270 11.22 -11.23 16.15
N PRO A 271 11.60 -9.99 16.49
CA PRO A 271 12.59 -9.23 15.73
C PRO A 271 13.96 -9.90 15.59
N ALA A 272 14.39 -10.63 16.64
CA ALA A 272 15.67 -11.34 16.68
C ALA A 272 15.61 -12.78 16.14
N THR A 273 14.47 -13.23 15.60
CA THR A 273 14.34 -14.59 15.08
C THR A 273 15.09 -14.74 13.76
N CYS A 274 16.05 -15.65 13.70
CA CYS A 274 16.76 -16.01 12.48
C CYS A 274 15.85 -16.78 11.52
N LEU A 275 15.98 -16.51 10.23
CA LEU A 275 15.17 -17.14 9.19
C LEU A 275 16.03 -17.99 8.26
N LYS A 276 15.46 -19.10 7.79
CA LYS A 276 16.07 -19.95 6.76
C LYS A 276 15.07 -20.21 5.64
N LEU A 277 15.57 -20.32 4.41
CA LEU A 277 14.72 -20.74 3.30
C LEU A 277 14.35 -22.22 3.43
N THR A 278 13.18 -22.59 2.92
CA THR A 278 12.84 -24.00 2.65
C THR A 278 13.36 -24.41 1.28
N ASP A 279 13.35 -25.69 0.97
CA ASP A 279 13.75 -26.16 -0.37
C ASP A 279 12.83 -25.66 -1.49
N ILE A 280 11.55 -25.43 -1.18
CA ILE A 280 10.56 -24.87 -2.10
C ILE A 280 10.94 -23.44 -2.48
N SER A 281 11.21 -22.59 -1.49
CA SER A 281 11.58 -21.21 -1.75
C SER A 281 12.98 -21.10 -2.34
N ARG A 282 13.95 -21.92 -1.92
CA ARG A 282 15.28 -22.01 -2.58
C ARG A 282 15.17 -22.31 -4.06
N CYS A 283 14.33 -23.28 -4.44
CA CYS A 283 14.10 -23.62 -5.84
C CYS A 283 13.48 -22.44 -6.61
N SER A 284 12.46 -21.81 -6.03
CA SER A 284 11.72 -20.70 -6.62
C SER A 284 12.58 -19.43 -6.78
N VAL A 285 13.41 -19.11 -5.79
CA VAL A 285 14.38 -17.99 -5.87
C VAL A 285 15.42 -18.25 -6.95
N ARG A 286 15.93 -19.48 -7.06
CA ARG A 286 16.88 -19.85 -8.14
C ARG A 286 16.27 -19.67 -9.52
N GLU A 287 15.00 -20.05 -9.68
CA GLU A 287 14.27 -19.87 -10.94
C GLU A 287 14.11 -18.39 -11.29
N LEU A 288 13.64 -17.55 -10.35
CA LEU A 288 13.52 -16.10 -10.57
C LEU A 288 14.87 -15.46 -10.88
N SER A 289 15.93 -15.87 -10.17
CA SER A 289 17.29 -15.40 -10.41
C SER A 289 17.80 -15.83 -11.80
N ALA A 290 17.43 -17.01 -12.27
CA ALA A 290 17.78 -17.47 -13.62
C ALA A 290 17.08 -16.62 -14.69
N LEU A 291 15.79 -16.30 -14.49
CA LEU A 291 15.06 -15.39 -15.40
C LEU A 291 15.68 -14.00 -15.43
N ALA A 292 16.09 -13.46 -14.27
CA ALA A 292 16.80 -12.18 -14.19
C ALA A 292 18.15 -12.22 -14.91
N ARG A 293 18.93 -13.30 -14.76
CA ARG A 293 20.21 -13.48 -15.48
C ARG A 293 20.03 -13.64 -16.99
N THR A 294 19.00 -14.36 -17.44
CA THR A 294 18.67 -14.44 -18.87
C THR A 294 18.30 -13.07 -19.42
N ALA A 295 17.46 -12.33 -18.69
CA ALA A 295 17.08 -10.97 -19.05
C ALA A 295 18.28 -10.02 -19.16
N GLU A 296 19.20 -10.15 -18.20
CA GLU A 296 20.46 -9.43 -18.17
C GLU A 296 21.35 -9.80 -19.38
N GLY A 297 21.50 -11.08 -19.67
CA GLY A 297 22.26 -11.56 -20.83
C GLY A 297 21.72 -11.02 -22.15
N GLU A 298 20.39 -11.01 -22.34
CA GLU A 298 19.74 -10.42 -23.51
C GLU A 298 19.94 -8.90 -23.61
N LEU A 299 20.00 -8.20 -22.47
CA LEU A 299 20.26 -6.77 -22.42
C LEU A 299 21.72 -6.47 -22.77
N LEU A 300 22.66 -7.16 -22.11
CA LEU A 300 24.09 -6.98 -22.31
C LEU A 300 24.56 -7.48 -23.68
N GLY A 301 23.84 -8.44 -24.28
CA GLY A 301 24.10 -8.90 -25.65
C GLY A 301 23.84 -7.84 -26.72
N LYS A 302 23.16 -6.73 -26.40
CA LYS A 302 22.94 -5.59 -27.30
C LYS A 302 24.06 -4.55 -27.26
N MET A 303 25.08 -4.77 -26.44
CA MET A 303 26.21 -3.85 -26.25
C MET A 303 27.52 -4.62 -26.26
N THR A 304 28.63 -3.91 -26.39
CA THR A 304 29.96 -4.52 -26.25
C THR A 304 30.21 -4.95 -24.81
N ALA A 305 31.08 -5.93 -24.59
CA ALA A 305 31.46 -6.37 -23.24
C ALA A 305 32.02 -5.23 -22.37
N THR A 306 32.70 -4.25 -22.98
CA THR A 306 33.23 -3.07 -22.30
C THR A 306 32.12 -2.12 -21.86
N GLU A 307 31.13 -1.86 -22.72
CA GLU A 307 29.96 -1.05 -22.38
C GLU A 307 29.14 -1.70 -21.26
N GLY A 308 28.93 -3.01 -21.31
CA GLY A 308 28.22 -3.75 -20.26
C GLY A 308 28.90 -3.65 -18.90
N ARG A 309 30.24 -3.78 -18.84
CA ARG A 309 31.00 -3.58 -17.59
C ARG A 309 30.92 -2.14 -17.10
N ARG A 310 31.03 -1.15 -18.00
CA ARG A 310 30.92 0.27 -17.65
C ARG A 310 29.53 0.61 -17.11
N LEU A 311 28.46 0.09 -17.71
CA LEU A 311 27.09 0.28 -17.24
C LEU A 311 26.93 -0.18 -15.78
N LYS A 312 27.37 -1.40 -15.47
CA LYS A 312 27.34 -1.92 -14.09
C LYS A 312 28.16 -1.06 -13.12
N HIS A 313 29.34 -0.64 -13.54
CA HIS A 313 30.20 0.21 -12.72
C HIS A 313 29.55 1.58 -12.43
N VAL A 314 28.98 2.23 -13.45
CA VAL A 314 28.27 3.51 -13.27
C VAL A 314 27.06 3.35 -12.37
N LEU A 315 26.26 2.28 -12.54
CA LEU A 315 25.14 1.99 -11.64
C LEU A 315 25.60 1.79 -10.19
N GLY A 316 26.73 1.10 -9.98
CA GLY A 316 27.33 0.94 -8.64
C GLY A 316 27.71 2.29 -8.01
N LEU A 317 28.40 3.15 -8.77
CA LEU A 317 28.75 4.51 -8.32
C LEU A 317 27.51 5.33 -7.97
N MET A 318 26.43 5.22 -8.76
CA MET A 318 25.17 5.91 -8.48
C MET A 318 24.54 5.45 -7.17
N ILE A 319 24.47 4.13 -6.94
CA ILE A 319 23.92 3.55 -5.70
C ILE A 319 24.70 4.05 -4.49
N GLU A 320 26.04 3.96 -4.52
CA GLU A 320 26.92 4.43 -3.44
C GLU A 320 26.70 5.92 -3.14
N SER A 321 26.69 6.77 -4.19
CA SER A 321 26.53 8.22 -4.04
C SER A 321 25.16 8.62 -3.46
N MET A 322 24.11 7.87 -3.78
CA MET A 322 22.75 8.16 -3.31
C MET A 322 22.52 7.66 -1.88
N CYS A 323 23.14 6.56 -1.49
CA CYS A 323 23.09 6.08 -0.10
C CYS A 323 23.80 7.05 0.86
N CYS A 324 24.94 7.63 0.49
CA CYS A 324 25.67 8.59 1.33
C CYS A 324 24.95 9.95 1.53
N ASN A 325 24.08 10.36 0.61
CA ASN A 325 23.38 11.65 0.70
C ASN A 325 22.16 11.62 1.63
N VAL A 326 21.67 10.44 2.03
CA VAL A 326 20.53 10.31 2.96
C VAL A 326 20.96 10.51 4.42
N GLU A 327 22.22 10.24 4.76
CA GLU A 327 22.76 10.43 6.11
C GLU A 327 23.17 11.89 6.41
N GLY A 328 23.33 12.74 5.39
CA GLY A 328 23.75 14.14 5.53
C GLY A 328 22.62 15.18 5.57
N ALA A 329 21.37 14.77 5.38
CA ALA A 329 20.21 15.68 5.31
C ALA A 329 19.46 15.84 6.65
N SER A 330 19.97 15.25 7.74
CA SER A 330 19.43 15.39 9.10
C SER A 330 20.36 16.19 10.03
N ALA A 331 20.84 17.35 9.59
CA ALA A 331 21.57 18.31 10.41
C ALA A 331 21.03 19.73 10.21
#